data_AF-A0A8B5WAJ3-F1
#
_entry.id   AF-A0A8B5WAJ3-F1
#
_cell.length_a   1.000
_cell.length_b   1.000
_cell.length_c   1.000
_cell.angle_alpha   90.00
_cell.angle_beta   90.00
_cell.angle_gamma   90.00
#
_symmetry.space_group_name_H-M   'P 1'
#
loop_
_entity.id
_entity.type
_entity.pdbx_description
1 polymer ?
#
loop_
_entity_poly.entity_id
_entity_poly.type
_entity_poly.pdbx_seq_one_letter_code
_entity_poly.pdbx_strand_id
1 'polypeptide(L)'
;SCPLTQNGVIRIMSQPSYPNPLTPALIAERLAEATATAWHEFWPDDISLLDREILNWDAVLGSRQITDCFLLAMAVQHQGRFASFDQRVNLRAVRSAEPQHFVIIG
;
A
#
# COMPACT_ATOMS: atom_id res chain seq x y z
N SER A 1 -0.57 -1.74 8.46
CA SER A 1 -1.45 -1.63 7.27
C SER A 1 -2.06 -0.23 7.21
N CYS A 2 -2.88 0.04 6.21
CA CYS A 2 -3.57 1.33 6.00
C CYS A 2 -4.93 1.13 5.31
N PRO A 3 -5.80 2.17 5.18
CA PRO A 3 -7.10 2.05 4.52
C PRO A 3 -7.02 1.41 3.13
N LEU A 4 -6.03 1.81 2.32
CA LEU A 4 -5.89 1.33 0.95
C LEU A 4 -5.54 -0.15 0.88
N THR A 5 -4.64 -0.63 1.73
CA THR A 5 -4.29 -2.06 1.80
C THR A 5 -5.45 -2.91 2.31
N GLN A 6 -6.22 -2.43 3.30
CA GLN A 6 -7.38 -3.16 3.81
C GLN A 6 -8.49 -3.24 2.76
N ASN A 7 -8.79 -2.12 2.09
CA ASN A 7 -9.74 -2.09 0.97
C ASN A 7 -9.31 -3.05 -0.15
N GLY A 8 -8.01 -3.03 -0.51
CA GLY A 8 -7.44 -3.91 -1.50
C GLY A 8 -7.61 -5.39 -1.17
N VAL A 9 -7.25 -5.81 0.05
CA VAL A 9 -7.39 -7.20 0.51
C VAL A 9 -8.84 -7.65 0.45
N ILE A 10 -9.77 -6.89 1.05
CA ILE A 10 -11.19 -7.23 1.07
C ILE A 10 -11.76 -7.32 -0.35
N ARG A 11 -11.47 -6.32 -1.19
CA ARG A 11 -11.99 -6.30 -2.57
C ARG A 11 -11.40 -7.40 -3.45
N ILE A 12 -10.12 -7.71 -3.31
CA ILE A 12 -9.44 -8.70 -4.17
C ILE A 12 -9.86 -10.11 -3.80
N MET A 13 -9.81 -10.46 -2.50
CA MET A 13 -10.10 -11.82 -2.05
C MET A 13 -11.59 -12.19 -2.14
N SER A 14 -12.47 -11.20 -2.27
CA SER A 14 -13.90 -11.41 -2.50
C SER A 14 -14.33 -11.43 -3.96
N GLN A 15 -13.41 -11.25 -4.92
CA GLN A 15 -13.76 -11.33 -6.33
C GLN A 15 -14.07 -12.78 -6.75
N PRO A 16 -15.09 -13.03 -7.57
CA PRO A 16 -15.42 -14.39 -8.04
C PRO A 16 -14.26 -15.11 -8.76
N SER A 17 -13.35 -14.35 -9.40
CA SER A 17 -12.17 -14.88 -10.08
C SER A 17 -10.99 -15.18 -9.15
N TYR A 18 -11.07 -14.81 -7.87
CA TYR A 18 -10.03 -15.12 -6.90
C TYR A 18 -10.12 -16.58 -6.46
N PRO A 19 -9.00 -17.31 -6.28
CA PRO A 19 -9.05 -18.69 -5.80
C PRO A 19 -9.76 -18.80 -4.45
N ASN A 20 -10.75 -19.70 -4.34
CA ASN A 20 -11.58 -19.91 -3.13
C ASN A 20 -12.14 -18.59 -2.55
N PRO A 21 -12.97 -17.85 -3.31
CA PRO A 21 -13.40 -16.53 -2.90
C PRO A 21 -14.36 -16.63 -1.69
N LEU A 22 -14.27 -15.65 -0.80
CA LEU A 22 -15.15 -15.53 0.37
C LEU A 22 -15.91 -14.19 0.34
N THR A 23 -16.98 -14.10 1.11
CA THR A 23 -17.74 -12.85 1.22
C THR A 23 -16.86 -11.73 1.80
N PRO A 24 -17.11 -10.46 1.43
CA PRO A 24 -16.38 -9.32 2.01
C PRO A 24 -16.40 -9.29 3.53
N ALA A 25 -17.52 -9.68 4.14
CA ALA A 25 -17.66 -9.77 5.60
C ALA A 25 -16.67 -10.78 6.20
N LEU A 26 -16.59 -11.99 5.64
CA LEU A 26 -15.68 -13.03 6.15
C LEU A 26 -14.20 -12.68 5.91
N ILE A 27 -13.86 -12.00 4.80
CA ILE A 27 -12.50 -11.49 4.60
C ILE A 27 -12.18 -10.39 5.61
N ALA A 28 -13.12 -9.48 5.89
CA ALA A 28 -12.93 -8.43 6.89
C ALA A 28 -12.72 -9.00 8.30
N GLU A 29 -13.47 -10.03 8.70
CA GLU A 29 -13.27 -10.74 9.98
C GLU A 29 -11.86 -11.34 10.08
N ARG A 30 -11.42 -12.08 9.06
CA ARG A 30 -10.07 -12.67 9.02
C ARG A 30 -8.97 -11.61 9.03
N LEU A 31 -9.19 -10.50 8.33
CA LEU A 31 -8.24 -9.39 8.32
C LEU A 31 -8.18 -8.70 9.69
N ALA A 32 -9.30 -8.57 10.39
CA ALA A 32 -9.34 -8.06 11.76
C ALA A 32 -8.52 -8.97 12.69
N GLU A 33 -8.68 -10.29 12.61
CA GLU A 33 -7.87 -11.25 13.38
C GLU A 33 -6.38 -11.12 13.08
N ALA A 34 -5.99 -11.05 11.79
CA ALA A 34 -4.59 -10.92 11.38
C ALA A 34 -3.94 -9.61 11.84
N THR A 35 -4.74 -8.55 12.00
CA THR A 35 -4.26 -7.22 12.42
C THR A 35 -4.36 -6.98 13.93
N ALA A 36 -4.92 -7.91 14.70
CA ALA A 36 -5.06 -7.77 16.15
C ALA A 36 -3.77 -8.08 16.96
N THR A 37 -2.64 -8.31 16.29
CA THR A 37 -1.36 -8.64 16.95
C THR A 37 -0.58 -7.39 17.33
N ALA A 38 0.30 -7.48 18.33
CA ALA A 38 1.21 -6.39 18.70
C ALA A 38 2.26 -6.05 17.63
N TRP A 39 2.40 -6.89 16.60
CA TRP A 39 3.32 -6.68 15.46
C TRP A 39 2.67 -5.89 14.32
N HIS A 40 1.41 -5.53 14.47
CA HIS A 40 0.66 -4.76 13.50
C HIS A 40 0.39 -3.35 14.02
N GLU A 41 0.61 -2.38 13.14
CA GLU A 41 0.19 -1.00 13.33
C GLU A 41 -0.67 -0.57 12.15
N PHE A 42 -1.71 0.23 12.42
CA PHE A 42 -2.53 0.86 11.39
C PHE A 42 -2.12 2.33 11.20
N TRP A 43 -1.77 2.68 9.97
CA TRP A 43 -1.50 4.06 9.57
C TRP A 43 -2.71 4.63 8.84
N PRO A 44 -3.31 5.74 9.32
CA PRO A 44 -4.43 6.39 8.65
C PRO A 44 -3.99 7.03 7.32
N ASP A 45 -4.96 7.45 6.52
CA ASP A 45 -4.68 8.24 5.31
C ASP A 45 -4.44 9.69 5.74
N ASP A 46 -3.18 10.06 5.92
CA ASP A 46 -2.73 11.36 6.43
C ASP A 46 -1.87 12.15 5.42
N ILE A 47 -1.76 11.65 4.18
CA ILE A 47 -1.03 12.30 3.09
C ILE A 47 -1.95 12.62 1.90
N SER A 48 -1.57 13.62 1.10
CA SER A 48 -2.27 13.95 -0.14
C SER A 48 -1.38 13.72 -1.35
N LEU A 49 -1.86 12.98 -2.35
CA LEU A 49 -1.15 12.82 -3.64
C LEU A 49 -1.06 14.13 -4.45
N LEU A 50 -1.87 15.13 -4.10
CA LEU A 50 -1.81 16.45 -4.73
C LEU A 50 -0.68 17.32 -4.14
N ASP A 51 -0.10 16.90 -3.02
CA ASP A 51 1.06 17.56 -2.45
C ASP A 51 2.30 17.30 -3.30
N ARG A 52 2.76 18.36 -3.97
CA ARG A 52 3.92 18.32 -4.86
C ARG A 52 5.25 18.26 -4.11
N GLU A 53 5.26 18.49 -2.80
CA GLU A 53 6.44 18.30 -1.95
C GLU A 53 6.62 16.82 -1.59
N ILE A 54 5.55 16.02 -1.61
CA ILE A 54 5.60 14.57 -1.38
C ILE A 54 5.81 13.83 -2.71
N LEU A 55 5.00 14.15 -3.72
CA LEU A 55 4.95 13.44 -5.00
C LEU A 55 5.67 14.21 -6.11
N ASN A 56 6.50 13.49 -6.85
CA ASN A 56 7.08 13.93 -8.10
C ASN A 56 6.30 13.36 -9.28
N TRP A 57 5.28 14.10 -9.74
CA TRP A 57 4.39 13.67 -10.82
C TRP A 57 5.11 13.45 -12.16
N ASP A 58 6.25 14.09 -12.42
CA ASP A 58 7.05 13.86 -13.64
C ASP A 58 7.66 12.45 -13.69
N ALA A 59 7.77 11.77 -12.54
CA ALA A 59 8.24 10.40 -12.42
C ALA A 59 7.11 9.35 -12.35
N VAL A 60 5.84 9.79 -12.35
CA VAL A 60 4.65 8.92 -12.40
C VAL A 60 4.24 8.74 -13.86
N LEU A 61 4.61 7.60 -14.44
CA LEU A 61 4.51 7.32 -15.88
C LEU A 61 3.17 6.72 -16.30
N GLY A 62 2.32 6.31 -15.36
CA GLY A 62 1.00 5.77 -15.70
C GLY A 62 0.11 5.49 -14.50
N SER A 63 -1.19 5.37 -14.76
CA SER A 63 -2.23 5.20 -13.73
C SER A 63 -2.02 3.98 -12.84
N ARG A 64 -1.35 2.94 -13.35
CA ARG A 64 -1.05 1.72 -12.59
C ARG A 64 -0.09 1.96 -11.42
N GLN A 65 0.67 3.05 -11.43
CA GLN A 65 1.65 3.36 -10.39
C GLN A 65 1.07 4.16 -9.21
N ILE A 66 -0.15 4.71 -9.35
CA ILE A 66 -0.71 5.66 -8.37
C ILE A 66 -0.77 5.03 -6.97
N THR A 67 -1.27 3.80 -6.87
CA THR A 67 -1.34 3.06 -5.60
C THR A 67 0.03 2.84 -4.98
N ASP A 68 1.02 2.41 -5.77
CA ASP A 68 2.37 2.17 -5.26
C ASP A 68 3.05 3.47 -4.82
N CYS A 69 2.82 4.56 -5.54
CA CYS A 69 3.34 5.88 -5.16
C CYS A 69 2.74 6.34 -3.83
N PHE A 70 1.43 6.14 -3.63
CA PHE A 70 0.78 6.44 -2.36
C PHE A 70 1.34 5.60 -1.20
N LEU A 71 1.46 4.28 -1.38
CA LEU A 71 1.97 3.38 -0.34
C LEU A 71 3.44 3.66 -0.01
N LEU A 72 4.26 3.99 -1.01
CA LEU A 72 5.63 4.42 -0.81
C LEU A 72 5.70 5.75 -0.07
N ALA A 73 4.87 6.73 -0.44
CA ALA A 73 4.81 8.02 0.25
C ALA A 73 4.42 7.88 1.72
N MET A 74 3.43 7.03 2.05
CA MET A 74 3.10 6.75 3.45
C MET A 74 4.24 6.05 4.19
N ALA A 75 4.94 5.11 3.55
CA ALA A 75 6.11 4.48 4.17
C ALA A 75 7.19 5.51 4.51
N VAL A 76 7.44 6.48 3.62
CA VAL A 76 8.38 7.58 3.89
C VAL A 76 7.90 8.45 5.06
N GLN A 77 6.63 8.86 5.07
CA GLN A 77 6.04 9.70 6.13
C GLN A 77 6.14 9.06 7.52
N HIS A 78 5.89 7.75 7.60
CA HIS A 78 5.95 6.98 8.84
C HIS A 78 7.35 6.40 9.15
N GLN A 79 8.39 6.80 8.41
CA GLN A 79 9.76 6.26 8.55
C GLN A 79 9.82 4.72 8.48
N GLY A 80 8.89 4.14 7.74
CA GLY A 80 8.72 2.71 7.57
C GLY A 80 9.27 2.21 6.23
N ARG A 81 8.80 1.03 5.83
CA ARG A 81 9.22 0.39 4.58
C ARG A 81 8.02 -0.18 3.85
N PHE A 82 7.85 0.22 2.59
CA PHE A 82 6.86 -0.38 1.70
C PHE A 82 7.39 -1.72 1.19
N ALA A 83 6.68 -2.80 1.50
CA ALA A 83 7.01 -4.13 1.04
C ALA A 83 6.06 -4.55 -0.09
N SER A 84 6.61 -4.96 -1.23
CA SER A 84 5.83 -5.30 -2.43
C SER A 84 6.42 -6.50 -3.19
N PHE A 85 5.58 -7.19 -3.95
CA PHE A 85 6.02 -8.18 -4.95
C PHE A 85 6.31 -7.54 -6.32
N ASP A 86 5.96 -6.26 -6.52
CA ASP A 86 6.17 -5.56 -7.79
C ASP A 86 7.56 -4.92 -7.84
N GLN A 87 8.41 -5.38 -8.75
CA GLN A 87 9.75 -4.84 -9.00
C GLN A 87 9.73 -3.50 -9.74
N ARG A 88 8.57 -3.03 -10.19
CA ARG A 88 8.43 -1.81 -11.02
C ARG A 88 8.14 -0.55 -10.20
N VAL A 89 8.12 -0.63 -8.87
CA VAL A 89 7.92 0.55 -8.01
C VAL A 89 9.05 1.56 -8.24
N ASN A 90 8.70 2.78 -8.64
CA ASN A 90 9.65 3.83 -8.95
C ASN A 90 9.88 4.73 -7.73
N LEU A 91 11.03 4.58 -7.06
CA LEU A 91 11.39 5.44 -5.91
C LEU A 91 11.40 6.94 -6.26
N ARG A 92 11.69 7.31 -7.53
CA ARG A 92 11.75 8.71 -7.95
C ARG A 92 10.39 9.42 -7.97
N ALA A 93 9.29 8.66 -7.85
CA ALA A 93 7.95 9.21 -7.77
C ALA A 93 7.67 9.89 -6.43
N VAL A 94 8.46 9.63 -5.38
CA VAL A 94 8.30 10.20 -4.04
C VAL A 94 9.59 10.92 -3.65
N ARG A 95 9.51 12.21 -3.32
CA ARG A 95 10.71 13.08 -3.21
C ARG A 95 11.72 12.64 -2.16
N SER A 96 11.24 12.20 -1.00
CA SER A 96 12.07 11.76 0.12
C SER A 96 12.21 10.23 0.21
N ALA A 97 11.85 9.52 -0.86
CA ALA A 97 12.03 8.08 -0.88
C ALA A 97 13.51 7.71 -1.07
N GLU A 98 13.93 6.68 -0.34
CA GLU A 98 15.28 6.17 -0.29
C GLU A 98 15.21 4.64 -0.38
N PRO A 99 16.30 3.95 -0.73
CA PRO A 99 16.29 2.48 -0.81
C PRO A 99 15.79 1.80 0.47
N GLN A 100 16.01 2.40 1.65
CA GLN A 100 15.53 1.85 2.93
C GLN A 100 14.00 1.86 3.09
N HIS A 101 13.29 2.69 2.31
CA HIS A 101 11.83 2.82 2.37
C HIS A 101 11.12 1.78 1.48
N PHE A 102 11.85 0.90 0.79
CA PHE A 102 11.26 -0.11 -0.08
C PHE A 102 11.95 -1.47 0.03
N VAL A 103 11.18 -2.55 -0.05
CA VAL A 103 11.71 -3.91 -0.17
C VAL A 103 10.84 -4.75 -1.09
N ILE A 104 11.50 -5.57 -1.91
CA ILE A 104 10.85 -6.62 -2.67
C ILE A 104 10.73 -7.86 -1.79
N ILE A 105 9.52 -8.38 -1.65
CA ILE A 105 9.26 -9.70 -1.09
C ILE A 105 9.12 -10.66 -2.27
N GLY A 106 9.91 -11.72 -2.32
CA GLY A 106 9.88 -12.71 -3.40
C GLY A 106 11.23 -13.38 -3.65
#